data_AF-G3VPE8-F1
#
_entry.id   AF-G3VPE8-F1
#
_cell.length_a   1.000
_cell.length_b   1.000
_cell.length_c   1.000
_cell.angle_alpha   90.00
_cell.angle_beta   90.00
_cell.angle_gamma   90.00
#
_symmetry.space_group_name_H-M   'P 1'
#
loop_
_entity.id
_entity.type
_entity.pdbx_description
1 polymer ?
#
loop_
_entity_poly.entity_id
_entity_poly.type
_entity_poly.pdbx_seq_one_letter_code
_entity_poly.pdbx_strand_id
1 'polypeptide(L)'
;MARTKQTARKSTGGKAPRKQLATKAARKSAPATGGVKKPHRYRPGTVALREIRRYQKSTELLIRKLPFQRLVREIAQDFKTDLRFQSSAVMALQEASEAYLVGLFEDTNLCAIHAKRVTIMPKDIQLATKAARKSAPATGGVKKPHRYRPGTVALREIRRYQKSTELLIRKLPFQRLVREIAQDFKTDLRFQSSAVMALQEASEAYLVGLFEDTNLCAIHAKRVTIMPKDIQLARRIRGERA
;
A
#
# COMPACT_ATOMS: atom_id res chain seq x y z
N MET A 1 -3.44 -30.78 84.37
CA MET A 1 -2.63 -29.58 84.12
C MET A 1 -1.47 -29.95 83.21
N ALA A 2 -1.48 -29.50 81.95
CA ALA A 2 -0.50 -29.90 80.93
C ALA A 2 0.75 -28.99 80.98
N ARG A 3 1.92 -29.61 81.17
CA ARG A 3 3.23 -28.94 81.31
C ARG A 3 3.77 -28.55 79.92
N THR A 4 3.65 -27.28 79.54
CA THR A 4 4.24 -26.74 78.32
C THR A 4 5.75 -26.48 78.52
N LYS A 5 6.60 -27.35 77.96
CA LYS A 5 8.03 -27.06 77.79
C LYS A 5 8.20 -26.11 76.59
N GLN A 6 8.12 -24.80 76.82
CA GLN A 6 8.67 -23.82 75.88
C GLN A 6 10.17 -23.69 76.16
N THR A 7 11.01 -24.08 75.19
CA THR A 7 12.44 -23.79 75.23
C THR A 7 12.65 -22.31 74.93
N ALA A 8 13.24 -21.58 75.88
CA ALA A 8 13.58 -20.17 75.75
C ALA A 8 14.55 -19.96 74.57
N ARG A 9 14.08 -19.29 73.52
CA ARG A 9 14.92 -18.84 72.40
C ARG A 9 15.52 -17.49 72.78
N LYS A 10 16.86 -17.42 72.90
CA LYS A 10 17.60 -16.18 73.20
C LYS A 10 17.30 -15.09 72.17
N SER A 11 17.13 -13.86 72.64
CA SER A 11 16.73 -12.66 71.89
C SER A 11 17.87 -11.89 71.23
N THR A 12 19.06 -12.46 71.08
CA THR A 12 20.18 -11.80 70.40
C THR A 12 20.63 -12.60 69.17
N GLY A 13 20.57 -11.91 68.03
CA GLY A 13 20.93 -12.41 66.71
C GLY A 13 22.39 -12.89 66.67
N GLY A 14 22.61 -13.94 65.89
CA GLY A 14 23.79 -14.78 65.99
C GLY A 14 25.12 -14.07 65.72
N LYS A 15 26.10 -14.39 66.58
CA LYS A 15 27.51 -14.61 66.21
C LYS A 15 28.15 -15.49 67.29
N ALA A 16 28.78 -16.59 66.87
CA ALA A 16 29.60 -17.43 67.73
C ALA A 16 30.98 -16.78 67.96
N PRO A 17 31.65 -17.00 69.11
CA PRO A 17 32.94 -16.37 69.41
C PRO A 17 34.03 -16.93 68.48
N ARG A 18 34.83 -16.05 67.88
CA ARG A 18 35.81 -16.38 66.84
C ARG A 18 37.21 -16.59 67.44
N LYS A 19 37.80 -17.79 67.28
CA LYS A 19 39.26 -18.00 67.38
C LYS A 19 39.94 -17.38 66.15
N GLN A 20 41.06 -16.67 66.36
CA GLN A 20 41.83 -15.98 65.33
C GLN A 20 42.45 -16.95 64.31
N LEU A 21 42.25 -16.64 63.02
CA LEU A 21 43.20 -16.69 61.88
C LEU A 21 42.41 -16.70 60.54
N ALA A 22 42.99 -16.02 59.54
CA ALA A 22 42.54 -15.81 58.16
C ALA A 22 41.24 -15.00 57.91
N THR A 23 41.40 -13.80 57.34
CA THR A 23 40.35 -12.93 56.79
C THR A 23 39.89 -13.41 55.42
N LYS A 24 39.22 -14.57 55.37
CA LYS A 24 38.37 -14.93 54.22
C LYS A 24 36.94 -14.46 54.52
N ALA A 25 36.38 -13.62 53.65
CA ALA A 25 35.02 -13.12 53.81
C ALA A 25 34.01 -14.28 53.75
N ALA A 26 33.54 -14.73 54.91
CA ALA A 26 32.49 -15.74 55.02
C ALA A 26 31.14 -15.12 54.64
N ARG A 27 30.89 -14.94 53.33
CA ARG A 27 29.52 -14.81 52.83
C ARG A 27 28.88 -16.20 52.91
N LYS A 28 27.71 -16.29 53.52
CA LYS A 28 26.90 -17.52 53.69
C LYS A 28 26.84 -18.34 52.39
N SER A 29 27.72 -19.32 52.27
CA SER A 29 27.58 -20.48 51.40
C SER A 29 28.17 -21.67 52.17
N ALA A 30 27.37 -22.73 52.26
CA ALA A 30 27.59 -23.87 53.14
C ALA A 30 28.79 -24.75 52.68
N PRO A 31 29.31 -25.65 53.55
CA PRO A 31 30.48 -26.46 53.26
C PRO A 31 30.24 -27.43 52.11
N ALA A 32 31.31 -27.73 51.36
CA ALA A 32 31.34 -28.74 50.32
C ALA A 32 31.28 -30.15 50.95
N THR A 33 30.08 -30.72 51.02
CA THR A 33 29.74 -32.17 50.89
C THR A 33 28.27 -32.33 51.27
N GLY A 34 27.41 -32.57 50.28
CA GLY A 34 25.97 -32.81 50.47
C GLY A 34 25.07 -31.70 49.92
N GLY A 35 24.44 -31.97 48.78
CA GLY A 35 23.27 -31.26 48.22
C GLY A 35 23.26 -29.73 48.33
N VAL A 36 23.77 -29.04 47.31
CA VAL A 36 23.58 -27.59 47.16
C VAL A 36 22.08 -27.27 47.26
N LYS A 37 21.68 -26.41 48.21
CA LYS A 37 20.29 -25.89 48.30
C LYS A 37 19.87 -25.42 46.91
N LYS A 38 18.77 -25.97 46.38
CA LYS A 38 18.28 -25.64 45.03
C LYS A 38 18.27 -24.11 44.84
N PRO A 39 19.03 -23.57 43.88
CA PRO A 39 18.97 -22.16 43.54
C PRO A 39 17.54 -21.77 43.20
N HIS A 40 17.13 -20.57 43.60
CA HIS A 40 15.82 -20.06 43.23
C HIS A 40 15.75 -19.90 41.70
N ARG A 41 14.76 -20.55 41.07
CA ARG A 41 14.49 -20.44 39.64
C ARG A 41 13.07 -19.92 39.43
N TYR A 42 12.95 -18.85 38.63
CA TYR A 42 11.64 -18.33 38.23
C TYR A 42 10.89 -19.35 37.35
N ARG A 43 9.55 -19.31 37.41
CA ARG A 43 8.72 -20.09 36.49
C ARG A 43 8.94 -19.60 35.04
N PRO A 44 8.90 -20.50 34.04
CA PRO A 44 8.92 -20.11 32.63
C PRO A 44 7.89 -19.01 32.35
N GLY A 45 8.28 -18.00 31.57
CA GLY A 45 7.44 -16.82 31.27
C GLY A 45 7.53 -15.68 32.30
N THR A 46 7.93 -15.94 33.56
CA THR A 46 8.02 -14.86 34.58
C THR A 46 9.08 -13.82 34.25
N VAL A 47 10.22 -14.24 33.72
CA VAL A 47 11.30 -13.32 33.32
C VAL A 47 10.95 -12.61 32.01
N ALA A 48 10.42 -13.34 31.02
CA ALA A 48 9.99 -12.77 29.75
C ALA A 48 8.93 -11.66 29.92
N LEU A 49 7.90 -11.87 30.75
CA LEU A 49 6.90 -10.83 31.03
C LEU A 49 7.49 -9.61 31.76
N ARG A 50 8.54 -9.80 32.56
CA ARG A 50 9.25 -8.71 33.23
C ARG A 50 10.08 -7.90 32.23
N GLU A 51 10.74 -8.59 31.30
CA GLU A 51 11.51 -7.98 30.21
C GLU A 51 10.60 -7.18 29.27
N ILE A 52 9.47 -7.75 28.83
CA ILE A 52 8.47 -7.05 27.99
C ILE A 52 8.04 -5.74 28.65
N ARG A 53 7.64 -5.78 29.93
CA ARG A 53 7.22 -4.56 30.66
C ARG A 53 8.35 -3.55 30.82
N ARG A 54 9.59 -4.02 31.01
CA ARG A 54 10.76 -3.15 31.11
C ARG A 54 10.99 -2.42 29.79
N TYR A 55 11.04 -3.15 28.67
CA TYR A 55 11.34 -2.60 27.36
C TYR A 55 10.21 -1.75 26.79
N GLN A 56 8.95 -2.02 27.14
CA GLN A 56 7.83 -1.15 26.77
C GLN A 56 7.82 0.17 27.54
N LYS A 57 8.48 0.25 28.70
CA LYS A 57 8.58 1.47 29.50
C LYS A 57 9.74 2.36 29.07
N SER A 58 10.75 1.80 28.40
CA SER A 58 11.97 2.51 27.97
C SER A 58 11.97 2.74 26.47
N THR A 59 12.64 3.79 26.02
CA THR A 59 12.89 4.07 24.59
C THR A 59 14.36 3.90 24.21
N GLU A 60 15.12 3.12 24.99
CA GLU A 60 16.52 2.83 24.68
C GLU A 60 16.64 1.88 23.48
N LEU A 61 17.65 2.12 22.63
CA LEU A 61 17.96 1.23 21.51
C LEU A 61 18.50 -0.10 22.02
N LEU A 62 17.90 -1.20 21.55
CA LEU A 62 18.15 -2.57 22.01
C LEU A 62 19.30 -3.24 21.25
N ILE A 63 19.55 -2.81 20.00
CA ILE A 63 20.66 -3.33 19.21
C ILE A 63 21.95 -2.61 19.61
N ARG A 64 23.05 -3.36 19.77
CA ARG A 64 24.35 -2.76 20.06
C ARG A 64 24.80 -1.88 18.89
N LYS A 65 25.16 -0.63 19.19
CA LYS A 65 25.54 0.40 18.18
C LYS A 65 26.66 -0.04 17.24
N LEU A 66 27.75 -0.62 17.75
CA LEU A 66 28.92 -0.95 16.93
C LEU A 66 28.66 -2.08 15.91
N PRO A 67 28.05 -3.23 16.28
CA PRO A 67 27.62 -4.23 15.30
C PRO A 67 26.65 -3.69 14.25
N PHE A 68 25.65 -2.90 14.66
CA PHE A 68 24.70 -2.29 13.73
C PHE A 68 25.41 -1.34 12.73
N GLN A 69 26.32 -0.52 13.23
CA GLN A 69 27.13 0.36 12.39
C GLN A 69 27.98 -0.40 11.38
N ARG A 70 28.57 -1.55 11.76
CA ARG A 70 29.33 -2.41 10.84
C ARG A 70 28.42 -2.95 9.73
N LEU A 71 27.24 -3.43 10.08
CA LEU A 71 26.24 -3.93 9.13
C LEU A 71 25.80 -2.84 8.14
N VAL A 72 25.52 -1.62 8.62
CA VAL A 72 25.15 -0.49 7.75
C VAL A 72 26.26 -0.20 6.74
N ARG A 73 27.54 -0.20 7.17
CA ARG A 73 28.68 0.04 6.28
C ARG A 73 28.90 -1.09 5.28
N GLU A 74 28.73 -2.33 5.72
CA GLU A 74 28.81 -3.53 4.87
C GLU A 74 27.78 -3.45 3.74
N ILE A 75 26.50 -3.26 4.07
CA ILE A 75 25.42 -3.15 3.07
C ILE A 75 25.64 -1.95 2.13
N ALA A 76 26.07 -0.81 2.67
CA ALA A 76 26.28 0.38 1.85
C ALA A 76 27.44 0.24 0.86
N GLN A 77 28.46 -0.55 1.21
CA GLN A 77 29.62 -0.79 0.35
C GLN A 77 29.24 -1.49 -0.94
N ASP A 78 28.20 -2.33 -0.94
CA ASP A 78 27.69 -3.02 -2.13
C ASP A 78 27.12 -2.04 -3.18
N PHE A 79 26.69 -0.86 -2.75
CA PHE A 79 26.12 0.16 -3.63
C PHE A 79 27.13 1.23 -4.04
N LYS A 80 27.98 1.65 -3.10
CA LYS A 80 29.02 2.66 -3.35
C LYS A 80 30.17 2.51 -2.38
N THR A 81 31.38 2.42 -2.93
CA THR A 81 32.61 2.35 -2.16
C THR A 81 32.95 3.70 -1.51
N ASP A 82 33.68 3.64 -0.39
CA ASP A 82 34.25 4.81 0.32
C ASP A 82 33.23 5.80 0.91
N LEU A 83 32.05 5.32 1.27
CA LEU A 83 31.04 6.11 1.97
C LEU A 83 31.44 6.42 3.42
N ARG A 84 31.43 7.70 3.77
CA ARG A 84 31.54 8.18 5.16
C ARG A 84 30.16 8.43 5.73
N PHE A 85 29.86 7.82 6.87
CA PHE A 85 28.61 8.02 7.59
C PHE A 85 28.81 8.96 8.78
N GLN A 86 27.95 9.97 8.88
CA GLN A 86 27.79 10.77 10.10
C GLN A 86 27.20 9.91 11.22
N SER A 87 27.55 10.20 12.47
CA SER A 87 27.01 9.47 13.63
C SER A 87 25.48 9.58 13.75
N SER A 88 24.91 10.76 13.47
CA SER A 88 23.46 10.99 13.45
C SER A 88 22.74 10.17 12.38
N ALA A 89 23.35 9.99 11.20
CA ALA A 89 22.77 9.17 10.13
C ALA A 89 22.68 7.70 10.53
N VAL A 90 23.73 7.15 11.17
CA VAL A 90 23.70 5.77 11.68
C VAL A 90 22.67 5.61 12.79
N MET A 91 22.55 6.61 13.68
CA MET A 91 21.52 6.61 14.72
C MET A 91 20.11 6.62 14.14
N ALA A 92 19.83 7.46 13.14
CA ALA A 92 18.54 7.52 12.47
C ALA A 92 18.19 6.18 11.78
N LEU A 93 19.16 5.55 11.11
CA LEU A 93 18.97 4.21 10.54
C LEU A 93 18.67 3.16 11.62
N GLN A 94 19.32 3.26 12.78
CA GLN A 94 19.09 2.34 13.88
C GLN A 94 17.69 2.54 14.49
N GLU A 95 17.30 3.78 14.76
CA GLU A 95 15.97 4.12 15.28
C GLU A 95 14.87 3.63 14.34
N ALA A 96 14.99 3.89 13.04
CA ALA A 96 14.04 3.42 12.04
C ALA A 96 13.98 1.89 11.95
N SER A 97 15.14 1.22 12.00
CA SER A 97 15.21 -0.24 11.92
C SER A 97 14.61 -0.91 13.16
N GLU A 98 14.89 -0.40 14.35
CA GLU A 98 14.33 -0.95 15.59
C GLU A 98 12.83 -0.69 15.68
N ALA A 99 12.36 0.51 15.31
CA ALA A 99 10.92 0.79 15.23
C ALA A 99 10.20 -0.15 14.24
N TYR A 100 10.79 -0.38 13.07
CA TYR A 100 10.25 -1.33 12.09
C TYR A 100 10.19 -2.77 12.65
N LEU A 101 11.25 -3.24 13.29
CA LEU A 101 11.30 -4.58 13.87
C LEU A 101 10.30 -4.74 15.02
N VAL A 102 10.12 -3.72 15.87
CA VAL A 102 9.11 -3.74 16.94
C VAL A 102 7.70 -3.90 16.34
N GLY A 103 7.32 -3.06 15.37
CA GLY A 103 6.03 -3.18 14.70
C GLY A 103 5.85 -4.53 14.00
N LEU A 104 6.89 -5.03 13.33
CA LEU A 104 6.86 -6.37 12.72
C LEU A 104 6.65 -7.47 13.77
N PHE A 105 7.26 -7.37 14.95
CA PHE A 105 7.07 -8.34 16.03
C PHE A 105 5.69 -8.25 16.67
N GLU A 106 5.09 -7.05 16.75
CA GLU A 106 3.70 -6.89 17.17
C GLU A 106 2.74 -7.63 16.22
N ASP A 107 2.87 -7.42 14.91
CA ASP A 107 2.08 -8.11 13.89
C ASP A 107 2.32 -9.63 13.89
N THR A 108 3.57 -10.03 14.03
CA THR A 108 3.97 -11.45 14.13
C THR A 108 3.33 -12.09 15.36
N ASN A 109 3.29 -11.39 16.50
CA ASN A 109 2.66 -11.86 17.72
C ASN A 109 1.13 -11.99 17.55
N LEU A 110 0.47 -11.05 16.88
CA LEU A 110 -0.94 -11.16 16.52
C LEU A 110 -1.21 -12.40 15.65
N CYS A 111 -0.35 -12.69 14.67
CA CYS A 111 -0.43 -13.90 13.86
C CYS A 111 -0.30 -15.19 14.71
N ALA A 112 0.62 -15.21 15.69
CA ALA A 112 0.78 -16.34 16.59
C ALA A 112 -0.45 -16.54 17.50
N ILE A 113 -1.00 -15.45 18.06
CA ILE A 113 -2.21 -15.47 18.90
C ILE A 113 -3.41 -15.94 18.09
N HIS A 114 -3.58 -15.45 16.86
CA HIS A 114 -4.63 -15.90 15.95
C HIS A 114 -4.57 -17.42 15.71
N ALA A 115 -3.35 -17.97 15.62
CA ALA A 115 -3.10 -19.40 15.50
C ALA A 115 -3.09 -20.16 16.85
N LYS A 116 -3.61 -19.57 17.93
CA LYS A 116 -3.67 -20.16 19.29
C LYS A 116 -2.30 -20.58 19.86
N ARG A 117 -1.23 -19.85 19.52
CA ARG A 117 0.13 -20.06 20.03
C ARG A 117 0.62 -18.83 20.77
N VAL A 118 1.55 -19.03 21.70
CA VAL A 118 2.25 -17.97 22.43
C VAL A 118 3.73 -17.84 22.03
N THR A 119 4.15 -18.61 21.04
CA THR A 119 5.52 -18.62 20.51
C THR A 119 5.47 -18.24 19.04
N ILE A 120 6.12 -17.12 18.71
CA ILE A 120 6.29 -16.66 17.33
C ILE A 120 7.19 -17.63 16.55
N MET A 121 6.86 -17.86 15.29
CA MET A 121 7.57 -18.76 14.39
C MET A 121 7.91 -18.04 13.07
N PRO A 122 8.85 -18.56 12.26
CA PRO A 122 9.18 -17.96 10.97
C PRO A 122 7.97 -17.77 10.03
N LYS A 123 7.00 -18.69 10.06
CA LYS A 123 5.75 -18.58 9.29
C LYS A 123 4.89 -17.38 9.69
N ASP A 124 4.95 -16.94 10.95
CA ASP A 124 4.22 -15.78 11.45
C ASP A 124 4.85 -14.49 10.91
N ILE A 125 6.19 -14.43 10.85
CA ILE A 125 6.94 -13.31 10.28
C ILE A 125 6.70 -13.21 8.77
N GLN A 126 6.71 -14.36 8.06
CA GLN A 126 6.40 -14.42 6.64
C GLN A 126 4.98 -13.92 6.33
N LEU A 127 4.01 -14.25 7.18
CA LEU A 127 2.64 -13.77 7.04
C LEU A 127 2.54 -12.26 7.28
N ALA A 128 3.12 -11.76 8.37
CA ALA A 128 3.14 -10.34 8.73
C ALA A 128 3.79 -9.48 7.63
N THR A 129 4.97 -9.89 7.14
CA THR A 129 5.67 -9.19 6.04
C THR A 129 4.90 -9.20 4.73
N LYS A 130 4.22 -10.31 4.39
CA LYS A 130 3.39 -10.40 3.17
C LYS A 130 2.15 -9.50 3.25
N ALA A 131 1.55 -9.36 4.43
CA ALA A 131 0.44 -8.45 4.67
C ALA A 131 0.90 -6.98 4.56
N ALA A 132 2.01 -6.62 5.19
CA ALA A 132 2.59 -5.27 5.12
C ALA A 132 2.96 -4.84 3.69
N ARG A 133 3.44 -5.76 2.84
CA ARG A 133 3.70 -5.50 1.42
C ARG A 133 2.45 -5.16 0.60
N LYS A 134 1.27 -5.60 1.04
CA LYS A 134 0.00 -5.30 0.36
C LYS A 134 -0.60 -3.95 0.77
N SER A 135 -0.26 -3.44 1.96
CA SER A 135 -0.78 -2.18 2.51
C SER A 135 0.10 -0.97 2.22
N ALA A 136 1.37 -1.16 1.85
CA ALA A 136 2.17 -0.08 1.29
C ALA A 136 1.44 0.49 0.05
N PRO A 137 1.31 1.82 -0.09
CA PRO A 137 0.76 2.40 -1.31
C PRO A 137 1.68 1.96 -2.44
N ALA A 138 1.17 1.07 -3.30
CA ALA A 138 1.88 0.65 -4.50
C ALA A 138 2.01 1.88 -5.41
N THR A 139 3.08 2.66 -5.22
CA THR A 139 3.57 3.59 -6.22
C THR A 139 3.93 2.76 -7.45
N GLY A 140 3.02 2.73 -8.43
CA GLY A 140 3.29 2.14 -9.74
C GLY A 140 2.66 0.78 -10.04
N GLY A 141 1.67 0.31 -9.28
CA GLY A 141 0.79 -0.75 -9.79
C GLY A 141 -0.13 -0.18 -10.87
N VAL A 142 0.23 -0.31 -12.15
CA VAL A 142 -0.69 0.02 -13.27
C VAL A 142 -1.96 -0.78 -13.05
N LYS A 143 -3.04 -0.12 -12.59
CA LYS A 143 -4.36 -0.74 -12.50
C LYS A 143 -4.67 -1.29 -13.90
N LYS A 144 -4.86 -2.61 -14.01
CA LYS A 144 -5.25 -3.22 -15.29
C LYS A 144 -6.43 -2.43 -15.84
N PRO A 145 -6.36 -1.92 -17.07
CA PRO A 145 -7.43 -1.12 -17.63
C PRO A 145 -8.73 -1.93 -17.59
N HIS A 146 -9.75 -1.37 -16.96
CA HIS A 146 -11.05 -2.02 -16.84
C HIS A 146 -11.64 -2.15 -18.24
N ARG A 147 -11.69 -3.38 -18.77
CA ARG A 147 -12.31 -3.67 -20.07
C ARG A 147 -13.82 -3.78 -19.88
N TYR A 148 -14.55 -2.80 -20.41
CA TYR A 148 -16.00 -2.86 -20.46
C TYR A 148 -16.48 -3.99 -21.39
N ARG A 149 -17.67 -4.54 -21.09
CA ARG A 149 -18.33 -5.48 -22.00
C ARG A 149 -18.59 -4.81 -23.35
N PRO A 150 -18.48 -5.53 -24.49
CA PRO A 150 -18.84 -5.00 -25.79
C PRO A 150 -20.21 -4.31 -25.76
N GLY A 151 -20.34 -3.15 -26.41
CA GLY A 151 -21.56 -2.34 -26.43
C GLY A 151 -21.79 -1.44 -25.21
N THR A 152 -21.13 -1.67 -24.07
CA THR A 152 -21.34 -0.85 -22.86
C THR A 152 -20.93 0.61 -23.04
N VAL A 153 -19.78 0.84 -23.69
CA VAL A 153 -19.27 2.19 -23.95
C VAL A 153 -20.14 2.88 -25.02
N ALA A 154 -20.46 2.18 -26.10
CA ALA A 154 -21.32 2.69 -27.17
C ALA A 154 -22.71 3.12 -26.65
N LEU A 155 -23.37 2.30 -25.83
CA LEU A 155 -24.66 2.66 -25.24
C LEU A 155 -24.57 3.88 -24.30
N ARG A 156 -23.45 4.03 -23.59
CA ARG A 156 -23.20 5.20 -22.75
C ARG A 156 -23.02 6.47 -23.60
N GLU A 157 -22.26 6.36 -24.69
CA GLU A 157 -22.07 7.45 -25.64
C GLU A 157 -23.37 7.86 -26.33
N ILE A 158 -24.18 6.90 -26.81
CA ILE A 158 -25.50 7.17 -27.40
C ILE A 158 -26.38 7.95 -26.41
N ARG A 159 -26.49 7.48 -25.16
CA ARG A 159 -27.28 8.18 -24.12
C ARG A 159 -26.74 9.58 -23.83
N ARG A 160 -25.41 9.76 -23.87
CA ARG A 160 -24.78 11.08 -23.69
C ARG A 160 -25.15 12.00 -24.84
N TYR A 161 -24.96 11.57 -26.08
CA TYR A 161 -25.22 12.38 -27.26
C TYR A 161 -26.70 12.66 -27.47
N GLN A 162 -27.60 11.75 -27.10
CA GLN A 162 -29.05 12.02 -27.13
C GLN A 162 -29.51 13.03 -26.07
N LYS A 163 -28.72 13.22 -25.00
CA LYS A 163 -29.03 14.20 -23.94
C LYS A 163 -28.53 15.61 -24.26
N SER A 164 -27.55 15.75 -25.16
CA SER A 164 -26.90 17.02 -25.48
C SER A 164 -27.05 17.36 -26.96
N THR A 165 -27.32 18.62 -27.28
CA THR A 165 -27.32 19.13 -28.67
C THR A 165 -25.99 19.80 -29.04
N GLU A 166 -24.89 19.35 -28.45
CA GLU A 166 -23.55 19.87 -28.73
C GLU A 166 -23.08 19.43 -30.13
N LEU A 167 -22.44 20.36 -30.85
CA LEU A 167 -21.78 20.06 -32.13
C LEU A 167 -20.62 19.08 -31.92
N LEU A 168 -20.62 18.00 -32.71
CA LEU A 168 -19.66 16.90 -32.64
C LEU A 168 -18.44 17.13 -33.53
N ILE A 169 -18.57 17.91 -34.60
CA ILE A 169 -17.45 18.23 -35.49
C ILE A 169 -16.60 19.33 -34.85
N ARG A 170 -15.28 19.17 -34.89
CA ARG A 170 -14.36 20.20 -34.38
C ARG A 170 -14.47 21.47 -35.22
N LYS A 171 -14.73 22.60 -34.55
CA LYS A 171 -14.96 23.92 -35.19
C LYS A 171 -13.84 24.35 -36.14
N LEU A 172 -12.57 24.21 -35.74
CA LEU A 172 -11.44 24.72 -36.53
C LEU A 172 -11.21 23.96 -37.85
N PRO A 173 -11.16 22.61 -37.88
CA PRO A 173 -11.14 21.86 -39.15
C PRO A 173 -12.33 22.16 -40.05
N PHE A 174 -13.55 22.22 -39.49
CA PHE A 174 -14.75 22.54 -40.26
C PHE A 174 -14.67 23.94 -40.89
N GLN A 175 -14.25 24.93 -40.11
CA GLN A 175 -14.04 26.29 -40.60
C GLN A 175 -12.99 26.36 -41.74
N ARG A 176 -11.91 25.58 -41.66
CA ARG A 176 -10.91 25.51 -42.74
C ARG A 176 -11.51 24.95 -44.02
N LEU A 177 -12.27 23.86 -43.91
CA LEU A 177 -12.96 23.23 -45.04
C LEU A 177 -13.97 24.20 -45.69
N VAL A 178 -14.76 24.91 -44.91
CA VAL A 178 -15.71 25.90 -45.44
C VAL A 178 -14.99 26.99 -46.24
N ARG A 179 -13.83 27.45 -45.77
CA ARG A 179 -13.04 28.47 -46.46
C ARG A 179 -12.38 27.95 -47.74
N GLU A 180 -11.90 26.70 -47.70
CA GLU A 180 -11.34 26.01 -48.86
C GLU A 180 -12.37 25.90 -49.98
N ILE A 181 -13.56 25.34 -49.68
CA ILE A 181 -14.64 25.19 -50.67
C ILE A 181 -15.12 26.55 -51.19
N ALA A 182 -15.26 27.54 -50.31
CA ALA A 182 -15.74 28.85 -50.72
C ALA A 182 -14.79 29.58 -51.68
N GLN A 183 -13.48 29.31 -51.57
CA GLN A 183 -12.47 29.90 -52.45
C GLN A 183 -12.66 29.49 -53.91
N ASP A 184 -13.19 28.30 -54.17
CA ASP A 184 -13.49 27.80 -55.52
C ASP A 184 -14.61 28.59 -56.21
N PHE A 185 -15.49 29.23 -55.43
CA PHE A 185 -16.60 30.03 -55.95
C PHE A 185 -16.26 31.52 -56.03
N LYS A 186 -15.59 32.06 -55.02
CA LYS A 186 -15.21 33.48 -54.96
C LYS A 186 -14.00 33.70 -54.05
N THR A 187 -13.00 34.40 -54.57
CA THR A 187 -11.81 34.78 -53.81
C THR A 187 -12.12 35.87 -52.79
N ASP A 188 -11.35 35.89 -51.69
CA ASP A 188 -11.36 36.93 -50.66
C ASP A 188 -12.65 37.06 -49.82
N LEU A 189 -13.41 35.96 -49.71
CA LEU A 189 -14.57 35.90 -48.82
C LEU A 189 -14.17 35.95 -47.34
N ARG A 190 -14.71 36.95 -46.63
CA ARG A 190 -14.60 37.05 -45.16
C ARG A 190 -15.83 36.44 -44.50
N PHE A 191 -15.61 35.40 -43.70
CA PHE A 191 -16.67 34.73 -42.95
C PHE A 191 -16.80 35.29 -41.53
N GLN A 192 -18.03 35.67 -41.18
CA GLN A 192 -18.42 35.93 -39.79
C GLN A 192 -18.47 34.61 -39.00
N SER A 193 -18.18 34.66 -37.70
CA SER A 193 -18.23 33.49 -36.82
C SER A 193 -19.63 32.84 -36.76
N SER A 194 -20.70 33.64 -36.73
CA SER A 194 -22.08 33.15 -36.73
C SER A 194 -22.44 32.42 -38.03
N ALA A 195 -21.96 32.88 -39.18
CA ALA A 195 -22.20 32.22 -40.47
C ALA A 195 -21.55 30.84 -40.52
N VAL A 196 -20.31 30.72 -40.03
CA VAL A 196 -19.62 29.41 -39.95
C VAL A 196 -20.34 28.47 -38.98
N MET A 197 -20.83 28.98 -37.85
CA MET A 197 -21.61 28.20 -36.89
C MET A 197 -22.92 27.69 -37.51
N ALA A 198 -23.67 28.55 -38.22
CA ALA A 198 -24.90 28.15 -38.89
C ALA A 198 -24.66 27.08 -39.97
N LEU A 199 -23.58 27.21 -40.75
CA LEU A 199 -23.17 26.18 -41.71
C LEU A 199 -22.82 24.87 -41.01
N GLN A 200 -22.16 24.93 -39.85
CA GLN A 200 -21.83 23.74 -39.07
C GLN A 200 -23.08 23.06 -38.52
N GLU A 201 -24.00 23.82 -37.93
CA GLU A 201 -25.27 23.31 -37.41
C GLU A 201 -26.08 22.64 -38.52
N ALA A 202 -26.22 23.28 -39.68
CA ALA A 202 -26.93 22.71 -40.83
C ALA A 202 -26.26 21.42 -41.35
N SER A 203 -24.93 21.41 -41.42
CA SER A 203 -24.17 20.25 -41.90
C SER A 203 -24.30 19.06 -40.95
N GLU A 204 -24.16 19.29 -39.64
CA GLU A 204 -24.30 18.23 -38.64
C GLU A 204 -25.73 17.71 -38.54
N ALA A 205 -26.74 18.58 -38.59
CA ALA A 205 -28.15 18.18 -38.62
C ALA A 205 -28.45 17.29 -39.84
N TYR A 206 -27.95 17.68 -41.02
CA TYR A 206 -28.08 16.88 -42.23
C TYR A 206 -27.42 15.49 -42.08
N LEU A 207 -26.18 15.43 -41.57
CA LEU A 207 -25.46 14.17 -41.37
C LEU A 207 -26.15 13.26 -40.35
N VAL A 208 -26.64 13.82 -39.23
CA VAL A 208 -27.38 13.05 -38.22
C VAL A 208 -28.60 12.40 -38.86
N GLY A 209 -29.42 13.17 -39.58
CA GLY A 209 -30.58 12.61 -40.28
C GLY A 209 -30.18 11.54 -41.31
N LEU A 210 -29.16 11.81 -42.13
CA LEU A 210 -28.71 10.84 -43.13
C LEU A 210 -28.25 9.52 -42.48
N PHE A 211 -27.56 9.59 -41.35
CA PHE A 211 -27.12 8.41 -40.62
C PHE A 211 -28.27 7.68 -39.91
N GLU A 212 -29.31 8.39 -39.47
CA GLU A 212 -30.54 7.76 -38.96
C GLU A 212 -31.20 6.89 -40.04
N ASP A 213 -31.41 7.43 -41.24
CA ASP A 213 -31.99 6.68 -42.36
C ASP A 213 -31.10 5.53 -42.83
N THR A 214 -29.79 5.76 -42.86
CA THR A 214 -28.80 4.72 -43.17
C THR A 214 -28.88 3.58 -42.14
N ASN A 215 -29.02 3.91 -40.86
CA ASN A 215 -29.16 2.94 -39.79
C ASN A 215 -30.48 2.15 -39.93
N LEU A 216 -31.59 2.80 -40.29
CA LEU A 216 -32.86 2.12 -40.60
C LEU A 216 -32.71 1.14 -41.78
N CYS A 217 -31.98 1.52 -42.84
CA CYS A 217 -31.67 0.62 -43.96
C CYS A 217 -30.85 -0.61 -43.51
N ALA A 218 -29.87 -0.41 -42.63
CA ALA A 218 -29.07 -1.51 -42.08
C ALA A 218 -29.93 -2.47 -41.23
N ILE A 219 -30.80 -1.94 -40.37
CA ILE A 219 -31.74 -2.71 -39.54
C ILE A 219 -32.73 -3.49 -40.41
N HIS A 220 -33.27 -2.87 -41.46
CA HIS A 220 -34.15 -3.52 -42.42
C HIS A 220 -33.47 -4.75 -43.07
N ALA A 221 -32.17 -4.66 -43.34
CA ALA A 221 -31.35 -5.76 -43.84
C ALA A 221 -30.82 -6.71 -42.74
N LYS A 222 -31.39 -6.68 -41.52
CA LYS A 222 -31.01 -7.50 -40.35
C LYS A 222 -29.53 -7.37 -39.93
N ARG A 223 -28.94 -6.18 -40.11
CA ARG A 223 -27.56 -5.87 -39.70
C ARG A 223 -27.54 -4.79 -38.63
N VAL A 224 -26.50 -4.81 -37.80
CA VAL A 224 -26.21 -3.79 -36.77
C VAL A 224 -25.10 -2.83 -37.24
N THR A 225 -24.48 -3.12 -38.38
CA THR A 225 -23.39 -2.33 -38.95
C THR A 225 -23.84 -1.68 -40.25
N ILE A 226 -23.70 -0.35 -40.30
CA ILE A 226 -23.94 0.45 -41.51
C ILE A 226 -22.86 0.17 -42.56
N MET A 227 -23.27 0.12 -43.83
CA MET A 227 -22.41 -0.13 -44.99
C MET A 227 -22.61 0.97 -46.04
N PRO A 228 -21.66 1.17 -46.97
CA PRO A 228 -21.80 2.17 -48.04
C PRO A 228 -23.08 2.02 -48.87
N LYS A 229 -23.55 0.78 -49.10
CA LYS A 229 -24.82 0.50 -49.79
C LYS A 229 -26.04 1.04 -49.04
N ASP A 230 -25.98 1.11 -47.72
CA ASP A 230 -27.08 1.65 -46.90
C ASP A 230 -27.16 3.17 -47.04
N ILE A 231 -26.00 3.84 -47.09
CA ILE A 231 -25.91 5.29 -47.32
C ILE A 231 -26.42 5.62 -48.72
N GLN A 232 -25.98 4.86 -49.73
CA GLN A 232 -26.44 5.04 -51.11
C GLN A 232 -27.96 4.86 -51.23
N LEU A 233 -28.51 3.84 -50.55
CA LEU A 233 -29.95 3.61 -50.50
C LEU A 233 -30.68 4.77 -49.81
N ALA A 234 -30.20 5.22 -48.64
CA ALA A 234 -30.78 6.35 -47.90
C ALA A 234 -30.80 7.64 -48.74
N ARG A 235 -29.68 8.00 -49.38
CA ARG A 235 -29.60 9.17 -50.29
C ARG A 235 -30.57 9.05 -51.46
N ARG A 236 -30.66 7.86 -52.07
CA ARG A 236 -31.59 7.60 -53.18
C ARG A 236 -33.05 7.76 -52.76
N ILE A 237 -33.43 7.28 -51.58
CA ILE A 237 -34.79 7.42 -51.05
C ILE A 237 -35.10 8.88 -50.72
N ARG A 238 -34.13 9.63 -50.19
CA ARG A 238 -34.24 11.08 -49.94
C ARG A 238 -34.41 11.94 -51.20
N GLY A 239 -34.25 11.35 -52.39
CA GLY A 239 -34.31 12.07 -53.66
C GLY A 239 -33.03 12.85 -53.98
N GLU A 240 -31.96 12.65 -53.21
CA GLU A 240 -30.64 13.22 -53.46
C GLU A 240 -29.96 12.43 -54.58
N ARG A 241 -30.25 12.79 -55.82
CA ARG A 241 -29.54 12.25 -56.97
C ARG A 241 -28.13 12.85 -57.00
N ALA A 242 -27.13 11.97 -57.15
CA ALA A 242 -25.79 12.37 -57.56
C ALA A 242 -25.85 12.99 -58.96
#